data_AF-Q8G886-F1
#
_entry.id   AF-Q8G886-F1
#
_cell.length_a   1.000
_cell.length_b   1.000
_cell.length_c   1.000
_cell.angle_alpha   90.00
_cell.angle_beta   90.00
_cell.angle_gamma   90.00
#
_symmetry.space_group_name_H-M   'P 1'
#
loop_
_entity.id
_entity.type
_entity.pdbx_description
1 polymer ?
#
loop_
_entity_poly.entity_id
_entity_poly.type
_entity_poly.pdbx_seq_one_letter_code
_entity_poly.pdbx_strand_id
1 'polypeptide(L)'
;SDLDGVTYRVLNTDAQALIQSSATHRVQLGQSLTRGLGAGGNPSIGQKAAEESRADLQQALEGVDLVFIAAGMGGGTGTGAAPVVAQVAKESGALTVGIVTKPFSFEGK
;
A
#
# COMPACT_ATOMS: atom_id res chain seq x y z
N SER A 1 7.37 5.81 -19.08
CA SER A 1 8.45 4.83 -19.25
C SER A 1 8.07 3.63 -18.42
N ASP A 2 7.45 2.64 -19.04
CA ASP A 2 7.07 1.41 -18.34
C ASP A 2 8.24 0.43 -18.45
N LEU A 3 8.55 -0.23 -17.33
CA LEU A 3 9.55 -1.28 -17.32
C LEU A 3 8.89 -2.56 -17.80
N ASP A 4 9.40 -3.12 -18.90
CA ASP A 4 8.92 -4.39 -19.42
C ASP A 4 9.05 -5.49 -18.35
N GLY A 5 7.98 -6.28 -18.19
CA GLY A 5 7.93 -7.37 -17.21
C GLY A 5 7.59 -6.94 -15.78
N VAL A 6 7.30 -5.67 -15.51
CA VAL A 6 6.90 -5.18 -14.17
C VAL A 6 5.41 -4.88 -14.12
N THR A 7 4.72 -5.49 -13.15
CA THR A 7 3.32 -5.16 -12.86
C THR A 7 3.25 -4.07 -11.79
N TYR A 8 2.65 -2.92 -12.12
CA TYR A 8 2.43 -1.83 -11.19
C TYR A 8 1.06 -1.95 -10.50
N ARG A 9 1.05 -1.83 -9.17
CA ARG A 9 -0.17 -1.80 -8.35
C ARG A 9 -0.14 -0.57 -7.44
N VAL A 10 -1.27 0.13 -7.36
CA VAL A 10 -1.47 1.21 -6.39
C VAL A 10 -2.41 0.75 -5.29
N LEU A 11 -2.03 1.00 -4.05
CA LEU A 11 -2.79 0.65 -2.85
C LEU A 11 -3.11 1.94 -2.10
N ASN A 12 -4.38 2.18 -1.77
CA ASN A 12 -4.75 3.35 -0.96
C ASN A 12 -6.06 3.12 -0.19
N THR A 13 -6.24 3.81 0.93
CA THR A 13 -7.52 3.89 1.66
C THR A 13 -8.44 4.97 1.09
N ASP A 14 -7.89 5.94 0.36
CA ASP A 14 -8.63 7.00 -0.31
C ASP A 14 -9.08 6.53 -1.70
N ALA A 15 -10.41 6.39 -1.88
CA ALA A 15 -11.01 5.95 -3.13
C ALA A 15 -10.88 6.99 -4.25
N GLN A 16 -10.94 8.28 -3.92
CA GLN A 16 -10.80 9.35 -4.90
C GLN A 16 -9.39 9.35 -5.49
N ALA A 17 -8.37 9.20 -4.64
CA ALA A 17 -6.99 9.07 -5.08
C ALA A 17 -6.77 7.85 -5.98
N LEU A 18 -7.42 6.71 -5.69
CA LEU A 18 -7.37 5.53 -6.55
C LEU A 18 -8.02 5.76 -7.91
N ILE A 19 -9.18 6.42 -7.95
CA ILE A 19 -9.88 6.72 -9.21
C ILE A 19 -9.01 7.60 -10.11
N GLN A 20 -8.30 8.57 -9.54
CA GLN A 20 -7.42 9.49 -10.26
C GLN A 20 -6.09 8.87 -10.70
N SER A 21 -5.69 7.73 -10.14
CA SER A 21 -4.45 7.05 -10.51
C SER A 21 -4.50 6.55 -11.96
N SER A 22 -3.38 6.60 -12.67
CA SER A 22 -3.21 5.98 -14.00
C SER A 22 -2.88 4.48 -13.92
N ALA A 23 -2.66 3.92 -12.72
CA ALA A 23 -2.32 2.52 -12.56
C ALA A 23 -3.47 1.62 -13.01
N THR A 24 -3.16 0.57 -13.76
CA THR A 24 -4.13 -0.44 -14.21
C THR A 24 -4.66 -1.25 -13.05
N HIS A 25 -3.79 -1.63 -12.11
CA HIS A 25 -4.16 -2.44 -10.96
C HIS A 25 -4.24 -1.57 -9.70
N ARG A 26 -5.42 -1.54 -9.10
CA ARG A 26 -5.75 -0.69 -7.96
C ARG A 26 -6.35 -1.57 -6.87
N VAL A 27 -5.90 -1.37 -5.63
CA VAL A 27 -6.44 -2.08 -4.47
C VAL A 27 -6.87 -1.03 -3.45
N GLN A 28 -8.16 -1.00 -3.16
CA GLN A 28 -8.69 -0.15 -2.10
C GLN A 28 -8.55 -0.87 -0.76
N LEU A 29 -7.81 -0.24 0.17
CA LEU A 29 -7.58 -0.77 1.50
C LEU A 29 -8.67 -0.32 2.46
N GLY A 30 -9.15 -1.23 3.32
CA GLY A 30 -10.06 -0.92 4.41
C GLY A 30 -11.33 -0.20 3.95
N GLN A 31 -12.00 -0.73 2.93
CA GLN A 31 -13.21 -0.13 2.36
C GLN A 31 -14.29 0.05 3.42
N SER A 32 -14.44 -0.91 4.34
CA SER A 32 -15.42 -0.84 5.42
C SER A 32 -14.99 0.14 6.50
N LEU A 33 -13.72 0.11 6.88
CA LEU A 33 -13.15 0.95 7.94
C LEU A 33 -13.16 2.44 7.58
N THR A 34 -12.73 2.78 6.37
CA THR A 34 -12.49 4.18 5.95
C THR A 34 -13.60 4.74 5.08
N ARG A 35 -14.45 3.87 4.52
CA ARG A 35 -15.48 4.23 3.51
C ARG A 35 -14.90 4.97 2.31
N GLY A 36 -13.62 4.73 2.00
CA GLY A 36 -12.92 5.39 0.90
C GLY A 36 -12.47 6.83 1.18
N LEU A 37 -12.53 7.30 2.43
CA LEU A 37 -12.18 8.68 2.81
C LEU A 37 -10.71 8.85 3.23
N GLY A 38 -9.92 7.78 3.20
CA GLY A 38 -8.51 7.81 3.61
C GLY A 38 -8.28 7.57 5.10
N ALA A 39 -7.01 7.41 5.48
CA ALA A 39 -6.58 7.13 6.85
C ALA A 39 -6.40 8.38 7.74
N GLY A 40 -6.61 9.59 7.20
CA GLY A 40 -6.57 10.84 7.97
C GLY A 40 -5.24 11.11 8.69
N GLY A 41 -4.11 10.69 8.12
CA GLY A 41 -2.79 10.85 8.74
C GLY A 41 -2.50 9.87 9.90
N ASN A 42 -3.43 8.97 10.24
CA ASN A 42 -3.26 8.03 11.35
C ASN A 42 -2.71 6.67 10.86
N PRO A 43 -1.47 6.28 11.23
CA PRO A 43 -0.87 5.00 10.81
C PRO A 43 -1.65 3.78 11.30
N SER A 44 -2.29 3.86 12.47
CA SER A 44 -3.08 2.74 13.00
C SER A 44 -4.29 2.43 12.11
N ILE A 45 -4.91 3.45 11.51
CA ILE A 45 -5.99 3.26 10.55
C ILE A 45 -5.44 2.62 9.27
N GLY A 46 -4.30 3.09 8.77
CA GLY A 46 -3.64 2.50 7.59
C GLY A 46 -3.28 1.02 7.79
N GLN A 47 -2.77 0.66 8.96
CA GLN A 47 -2.47 -0.72 9.32
C GLN A 47 -3.73 -1.59 9.34
N LYS A 48 -4.76 -1.18 10.10
CA LYS A 48 -6.02 -1.92 10.19
C LYS A 48 -6.71 -2.06 8.83
N ALA A 49 -6.64 -1.03 7.99
CA ALA A 49 -7.16 -1.08 6.63
C ALA A 49 -6.44 -2.13 5.76
N ALA A 50 -5.12 -2.24 5.89
CA ALA A 50 -4.37 -3.27 5.19
C ALA A 50 -4.63 -4.68 5.75
N GLU A 51 -4.84 -4.81 7.05
CA GLU A 51 -5.24 -6.07 7.70
C GLU A 51 -6.65 -6.51 7.27
N GLU A 52 -7.61 -5.59 7.18
CA GLU A 52 -8.96 -5.85 6.63
C GLU A 52 -8.87 -6.40 5.20
N SER A 53 -7.99 -5.82 4.38
CA SER A 53 -7.80 -6.21 2.97
C SER A 53 -6.74 -7.32 2.77
N ARG A 54 -6.38 -8.08 3.81
CA ARG A 54 -5.29 -9.07 3.72
C ARG A 54 -5.55 -10.15 2.67
N ALA A 55 -6.78 -10.61 2.52
CA ALA A 55 -7.16 -11.61 1.53
C ALA A 55 -6.93 -11.10 0.09
N ASP A 56 -7.34 -9.87 -0.20
CA ASP A 56 -7.14 -9.22 -1.50
C ASP A 56 -5.64 -9.03 -1.79
N LEU A 57 -4.85 -8.67 -0.76
CA LEU A 57 -3.40 -8.55 -0.87
C LEU A 57 -2.73 -9.90 -1.16
N GLN A 58 -3.14 -10.97 -0.49
CA GLN A 58 -2.62 -12.32 -0.75
C GLN A 58 -2.89 -12.75 -2.20
N GLN A 59 -4.13 -12.57 -2.67
CA GLN A 59 -4.49 -12.86 -4.05
C GLN A 59 -3.71 -12.01 -5.06
N ALA A 60 -3.49 -10.73 -4.75
CA ALA A 60 -2.74 -9.83 -5.63
C ALA A 60 -1.25 -10.16 -5.75
N LEU A 61 -0.70 -10.88 -4.76
CA LEU A 61 0.72 -11.21 -4.63
C LEU A 61 1.02 -12.70 -4.90
N GLU A 62 0.00 -13.50 -5.20
CA GLU A 62 0.16 -14.92 -5.51
C GLU A 62 1.05 -15.12 -6.75
N GLY A 63 2.06 -15.99 -6.64
CA GLY A 63 2.98 -16.30 -7.73
C GLY A 63 3.97 -15.18 -8.08
N VAL A 64 4.07 -14.12 -7.25
CA VAL A 64 5.05 -13.04 -7.47
C VAL A 64 6.39 -13.40 -6.83
N ASP A 65 7.45 -13.45 -7.64
CA ASP A 65 8.80 -13.78 -7.14
C ASP A 65 9.46 -12.62 -6.37
N LEU A 66 9.21 -11.37 -6.79
CA LEU A 66 9.85 -10.16 -6.27
C LEU A 66 8.85 -9.01 -6.16
N VAL A 67 8.77 -8.42 -4.97
CA VAL A 67 7.87 -7.32 -4.65
C VAL A 67 8.67 -6.10 -4.18
N PHE A 68 8.48 -4.98 -4.88
CA PHE A 68 8.95 -3.66 -4.43
C PHE A 68 7.80 -2.89 -3.80
N ILE A 69 7.99 -2.43 -2.57
CA ILE A 69 7.00 -1.65 -1.83
C ILE A 69 7.53 -0.23 -1.74
N ALA A 70 6.93 0.67 -2.52
CA ALA A 70 7.22 2.10 -2.48
C ALA A 70 6.20 2.83 -1.62
N ALA A 71 6.65 3.54 -0.58
CA ALA A 71 5.76 4.31 0.29
C ALA A 71 6.42 5.58 0.84
N GLY A 72 5.65 6.66 0.93
CA GLY A 72 6.01 7.83 1.73
C GLY A 72 5.64 7.61 3.19
N MET A 73 6.62 7.75 4.08
CA MET A 73 6.41 7.66 5.53
C MET A 73 5.94 9.00 6.09
N GLY A 74 5.27 8.96 7.25
CA GLY A 74 4.76 10.15 7.95
C GLY A 74 3.24 10.33 7.83
N GLY A 75 2.63 9.83 6.76
CA GLY A 75 1.18 9.81 6.59
C GLY A 75 0.50 8.61 7.29
N GLY A 76 -0.81 8.45 7.10
CA GLY A 76 -1.58 7.33 7.67
C GLY A 76 -1.47 6.04 6.86
N THR A 77 -1.87 6.09 5.57
CA THR A 77 -1.94 4.89 4.72
C THR A 77 -0.57 4.25 4.49
N GLY A 78 0.39 5.00 3.94
CA GLY A 78 1.72 4.47 3.60
C GLY A 78 2.43 3.90 4.83
N THR A 79 2.52 4.68 5.91
CA THR A 79 3.18 4.29 7.15
C THR A 79 2.57 3.04 7.78
N GLY A 80 1.24 2.95 7.82
CA GLY A 80 0.54 1.83 8.45
C GLY A 80 0.41 0.59 7.58
N ALA A 81 0.14 0.75 6.29
CA ALA A 81 -0.13 -0.35 5.37
C ALA A 81 1.15 -1.01 4.85
N ALA A 82 2.22 -0.26 4.61
CA ALA A 82 3.44 -0.82 3.99
C ALA A 82 4.04 -2.00 4.77
N PRO A 83 4.14 -1.98 6.11
CA PRO A 83 4.60 -3.15 6.88
C PRO A 83 3.70 -4.38 6.72
N VAL A 84 2.37 -4.19 6.65
CA VAL A 84 1.41 -5.28 6.47
C VAL A 84 1.54 -5.88 5.07
N VAL A 85 1.62 -5.04 4.04
CA VAL A 85 1.86 -5.50 2.66
C VAL A 85 3.18 -6.25 2.55
N ALA A 86 4.23 -5.77 3.22
CA ALA A 86 5.52 -6.45 3.25
C ALA A 86 5.46 -7.82 3.92
N GLN A 87 4.69 -7.92 5.01
CA GLN A 87 4.46 -9.19 5.68
C GLN A 87 3.71 -10.16 4.77
N VAL A 88 2.63 -9.72 4.13
CA VAL A 88 1.85 -10.56 3.20
C VAL A 88 2.71 -11.03 2.04
N ALA A 89 3.50 -10.15 1.41
CA ALA A 89 4.42 -10.52 0.33
C ALA A 89 5.42 -11.59 0.76
N LYS A 90 6.01 -11.47 1.95
CA LYS A 90 6.93 -12.47 2.50
C LYS A 90 6.23 -13.81 2.77
N GLU A 91 5.01 -13.78 3.30
CA GLU A 91 4.21 -14.99 3.53
C GLU A 91 3.80 -15.68 2.22
N SER A 92 3.60 -14.91 1.15
CA SER A 92 3.37 -15.42 -0.21
C SER A 92 4.65 -15.95 -0.89
N GLY A 93 5.80 -15.92 -0.22
CA GLY A 93 7.08 -16.45 -0.73
C GLY A 93 7.90 -15.48 -1.59
N ALA A 94 7.46 -14.24 -1.75
CA ALA A 94 8.16 -13.25 -2.55
C ALA A 94 9.41 -12.70 -1.84
N LEU A 95 10.46 -12.41 -2.62
CA LEU A 95 11.53 -11.54 -2.15
C LEU A 95 10.97 -10.12 -2.02
N THR A 96 11.03 -9.54 -0.82
CA THR A 96 10.35 -8.28 -0.51
C THR A 96 11.34 -7.16 -0.22
N VAL A 97 11.30 -6.09 -1.02
CA VAL A 97 12.17 -4.91 -0.90
C VAL A 97 11.32 -3.67 -0.63
N GLY A 98 11.58 -2.98 0.48
CA GLY A 98 10.93 -1.72 0.82
C GLY A 98 11.78 -0.52 0.38
N ILE A 99 11.18 0.41 -0.37
CA ILE A 99 11.79 1.68 -0.78
C ILE A 99 10.93 2.80 -0.23
N VAL A 100 11.39 3.44 0.86
CA VAL A 100 10.58 4.43 1.58
C VAL A 100 11.25 5.78 1.65
N THR A 101 10.45 6.84 1.53
CA THR A 101 10.91 8.21 1.76
C THR A 101 10.54 8.64 3.17
N LYS A 102 11.43 9.39 3.82
CA LYS A 102 11.15 10.05 5.10
C LYS A 102 10.50 11.41 4.85
N PRO A 103 9.60 11.87 5.74
CA PRO A 103 9.03 13.21 5.63
C PRO A 103 10.14 14.26 5.70
N PHE A 104 9.92 15.39 5.02
CA PHE A 104 10.81 16.55 5.15
C PHE A 104 10.73 17.13 6.56
N SER A 105 11.79 17.81 6.99
CA SER A 105 11.83 18.44 8.33
C SER A 105 10.76 19.52 8.55
N PHE A 106 10.16 20.07 7.49
CA PHE A 106 9.09 21.08 7.57
C PHE A 106 7.67 20.49 7.68
N GLU A 107 7.48 19.18 7.44
CA GLU A 107 6.15 18.54 7.49
C GLU A 107 5.65 18.27 8.91
N GLY A 108 6.51 18.45 9.92
CA GLY A 108 6.19 18.26 11.34
C GLY A 108 7.16 17.32 12.05
N LYS A 109 7.08 17.27 13.38
CA LYS A 109 7.70 16.23 14.21
C LYS A 109 6.66 15.19 14.58
#